data_AF-A0A9E5KK08-F1
#
_entry.id   AF-A0A9E5KK08-F1
#
_cell.length_a   1.000
_cell.length_b   1.000
_cell.length_c   1.000
_cell.angle_alpha   90.00
_cell.angle_beta   90.00
_cell.angle_gamma   90.00
#
_symmetry.space_group_name_H-M   'P 1'
#
loop_
_entity.id
_entity.type
_entity.pdbx_description
1 polymer ?
#
loop_
_entity_poly.entity_id
_entity_poly.type
_entity_poly.pdbx_seq_one_letter_code
_entity_poly.pdbx_strand_id
1 'polypeptide(L)'
;MNEKRIIDVLFTEILNRYQGFFIQQIRLKFEGDEVNDVYQEFCIHLYSILKTKYSEEIDLFSTKAWLKTVVSNFCISMLRKKNRKKAIHFVSEEKTTFVRSIFSDDSYATDRQMGEPNYFDAMSDLLGHLSKRDALILKMKYYYGRSSASISRLLNVAHVDVTIGRLKQRILKKSGITNLDELLLKYDWLR
;
A
#
# COMPACT_ATOMS: atom_id res chain seq x y z
N MET A 1 30.94 -18.17 34.80
CA MET A 1 29.66 -18.43 35.51
C MET A 1 29.23 -17.33 36.49
N ASN A 2 30.13 -16.41 36.92
CA ASN A 2 29.79 -15.35 37.90
C ASN A 2 29.06 -14.13 37.32
N GLU A 3 29.39 -13.69 36.10
CA GLU A 3 28.91 -12.42 35.54
C GLU A 3 27.39 -12.38 35.30
N LYS A 4 26.82 -13.48 34.78
CA LYS A 4 25.36 -13.60 34.58
C LYS A 4 24.59 -13.42 35.89
N ARG A 5 25.05 -14.08 36.96
CA ARG A 5 24.40 -14.02 38.27
C ARG A 5 24.45 -12.61 38.86
N ILE A 6 25.55 -11.89 38.65
CA ILE A 6 25.71 -10.50 39.08
C ILE A 6 24.75 -9.58 38.32
N ILE A 7 24.63 -9.74 37.00
CA ILE A 7 23.69 -8.98 36.17
C ILE A 7 22.24 -9.23 36.61
N ASP A 8 21.88 -10.48 36.91
CA ASP A 8 20.53 -10.84 37.37
C ASP A 8 20.19 -10.17 38.72
N VAL A 9 21.14 -10.17 39.66
CA VAL A 9 21.00 -9.48 40.96
C VAL A 9 20.87 -7.96 40.77
N LEU A 10 21.75 -7.37 39.96
CA LEU A 10 21.77 -5.92 39.74
C LEU A 10 20.51 -5.44 39.01
N PHE A 11 20.04 -6.19 38.01
CA PHE A 11 18.78 -5.91 37.34
C PHE A 11 17.60 -5.93 38.33
N THR A 12 17.54 -6.96 39.18
CA THR A 12 16.50 -7.08 40.20
C THR A 12 16.52 -5.90 41.17
N GLU A 13 17.70 -5.48 41.63
CA GLU A 13 17.86 -4.34 42.53
C GLU A 13 17.43 -3.01 41.87
N ILE A 14 17.79 -2.81 40.60
CA ILE A 14 17.37 -1.63 39.83
C ILE A 14 15.84 -1.60 39.68
N LEU A 15 15.22 -2.73 39.36
CA LEU A 15 13.76 -2.79 39.24
C LEU A 15 13.07 -2.52 40.57
N ASN A 16 13.49 -3.18 41.65
CA ASN A 16 12.92 -2.97 42.98
C ASN A 16 12.99 -1.50 43.41
N ARG A 17 14.08 -0.81 43.07
CA ARG A 17 14.29 0.60 43.44
C ARG A 17 13.60 1.60 42.53
N TYR A 18 13.57 1.35 41.21
CA TYR A 18 13.18 2.34 40.21
C TYR A 18 11.95 1.97 39.39
N GLN A 19 11.27 0.84 39.65
CA GLN A 19 10.05 0.44 38.92
C GLN A 19 9.01 1.57 38.85
N GLY A 20 8.65 2.16 40.00
CA GLY A 20 7.67 3.26 40.02
C GLY A 20 8.13 4.48 39.21
N PHE A 21 9.43 4.78 39.23
CA PHE A 21 10.03 5.84 38.43
C PHE A 21 9.95 5.56 36.93
N PHE A 22 10.27 4.34 36.50
CA PHE A 22 10.18 3.94 35.09
C PHE A 22 8.73 4.01 34.58
N ILE A 23 7.78 3.46 35.33
CA ILE A 23 6.36 3.52 34.99
C ILE A 23 5.90 4.98 34.86
N GLN A 24 6.32 5.85 35.77
CA GLN A 24 6.00 7.28 35.68
C GLN A 24 6.58 7.93 34.41
N GLN A 25 7.82 7.61 34.03
CA GLN A 25 8.41 8.14 32.80
C GLN A 25 7.71 7.62 31.54
N ILE A 26 7.27 6.36 31.52
CA ILE A 26 6.53 5.76 30.40
C ILE A 26 5.15 6.39 30.26
N ARG A 27 4.45 6.64 31.38
CA ARG A 27 3.14 7.32 31.42
C ARG A 27 3.15 8.73 30.85
N LEU A 28 4.31 9.38 30.70
CA LEU A 28 4.40 10.67 30.02
C LEU A 28 4.20 10.56 28.49
N LYS A 29 4.25 9.35 27.92
CA LYS A 29 4.21 9.11 26.47
C LYS A 29 3.21 8.05 26.01
N PHE A 30 2.73 7.21 26.93
CA PHE A 30 1.82 6.10 26.66
C PHE A 30 0.70 6.07 27.69
N GLU A 31 -0.46 5.55 27.31
CA GLU A 31 -1.68 5.56 28.13
C GLU A 31 -2.31 4.15 28.20
N GLY A 32 -3.12 3.91 29.24
CA GLY A 32 -3.84 2.66 29.41
C GLY A 32 -2.94 1.42 29.55
N ASP A 33 -3.38 0.30 28.99
CA ASP A 33 -2.70 -0.99 29.08
C ASP A 33 -1.34 -1.01 28.35
N GLU A 34 -1.16 -0.13 27.35
CA GLU A 34 0.10 0.02 26.59
C GLU A 34 1.28 0.39 27.51
N VAL A 35 1.03 1.03 28.66
CA VAL A 35 2.08 1.38 29.63
C VAL A 35 2.77 0.13 30.18
N ASN A 36 2.00 -0.93 30.48
CA ASN A 36 2.54 -2.16 31.06
C ASN A 36 3.33 -2.94 30.00
N ASP A 37 2.83 -2.99 28.76
CA ASP A 37 3.52 -3.63 27.64
C ASP A 37 4.85 -2.95 27.34
N VAL A 38 4.84 -1.61 27.25
CA VAL A 38 6.06 -0.82 27.02
C VAL A 38 7.04 -0.98 28.19
N TYR A 39 6.56 -1.10 29.42
CA TYR A 39 7.40 -1.35 30.58
C TYR A 39 8.07 -2.74 30.53
N GLN A 40 7.34 -3.78 30.13
CA GLN A 40 7.93 -5.11 29.95
C GLN A 40 8.98 -5.12 28.83
N GLU A 41 8.70 -4.51 27.68
CA GLU A 41 9.70 -4.39 26.61
C GLU A 41 10.92 -3.58 27.06
N PHE A 42 10.70 -2.52 27.85
CA PHE A 42 11.79 -1.74 28.43
C PHE A 42 12.65 -2.58 29.38
N CYS A 43 12.05 -3.43 30.22
CA CYS A 43 12.77 -4.33 31.11
C CYS A 43 13.70 -5.27 30.33
N ILE A 44 13.22 -5.86 29.24
CA ILE A 44 14.02 -6.71 28.35
C ILE A 44 15.17 -5.91 27.72
N HIS A 45 14.88 -4.69 27.26
CA HIS A 45 15.89 -3.80 26.69
C HIS A 45 16.97 -3.41 27.71
N LEU A 46 16.57 -3.04 28.92
CA LEU A 46 17.48 -2.69 30.02
C LEU A 46 18.37 -3.86 30.40
N TYR A 47 17.81 -5.06 30.50
CA TYR A 47 18.58 -6.28 30.77
C TYR A 47 19.59 -6.58 29.66
N SER A 48 19.23 -6.34 28.39
CA SER A 48 20.18 -6.45 27.27
C SER A 48 21.30 -5.41 27.35
N ILE A 49 21.01 -4.17 27.76
CA ILE A 49 22.04 -3.14 27.94
C ILE A 49 22.99 -3.56 29.06
N LEU A 50 22.46 -4.03 30.19
CA LEU A 50 23.27 -4.52 31.30
C LEU A 50 24.23 -5.61 30.85
N LYS A 51 23.76 -6.61 30.10
CA LYS A 51 24.64 -7.66 29.57
C LYS A 51 25.79 -7.16 28.71
N THR A 52 25.58 -6.10 27.93
CA THR A 52 26.59 -5.59 27.00
C THR A 52 27.53 -4.58 27.66
N LYS A 53 27.02 -3.78 28.61
CA LYS A 53 27.72 -2.59 29.13
C LYS A 53 28.17 -2.70 30.59
N TYR A 54 27.78 -3.76 31.29
CA TYR A 54 28.11 -3.93 32.71
C TYR A 54 29.61 -3.93 32.99
N SER A 55 30.41 -4.59 32.15
CA SER A 55 31.86 -4.74 32.37
C SER A 55 32.69 -3.49 32.09
N GLU A 56 32.13 -2.48 31.42
CA GLU A 56 32.83 -1.26 31.03
C GLU A 56 32.44 -0.04 31.90
N GLU A 57 31.21 -0.01 32.42
CA GLU A 57 30.54 1.23 32.82
C GLU A 57 29.66 1.07 34.08
N ILE A 58 30.20 0.40 35.13
CA ILE A 58 29.45 0.03 36.36
C ILE A 58 28.78 1.23 37.06
N ASP A 59 29.46 2.38 37.14
CA ASP A 59 28.97 3.55 37.86
C ASP A 59 27.75 4.22 37.21
N LEU A 60 27.55 4.03 35.90
CA LEU A 60 26.43 4.65 35.17
C LEU A 60 25.07 4.09 35.59
N PHE A 61 25.02 2.81 35.97
CA PHE A 61 23.79 2.14 36.39
C PHE A 61 23.29 2.60 37.76
N SER A 62 24.15 3.22 38.57
CA SER A 62 23.79 3.81 39.86
C SER A 62 23.07 5.17 39.72
N THR A 63 23.19 5.81 38.55
CA THR A 63 22.75 7.19 38.36
C THR A 63 21.32 7.27 37.83
N LYS A 64 20.41 7.81 38.64
CA LYS A 64 19.00 8.05 38.26
C LYS A 64 18.85 8.88 36.98
N ALA A 65 19.74 9.85 36.74
CA ALA A 65 19.73 10.67 35.53
C ALA A 65 20.03 9.85 34.26
N TRP A 66 20.96 8.90 34.33
CA TRP A 66 21.25 8.01 33.22
C TRP A 66 20.07 7.08 32.93
N LEU A 67 19.50 6.47 33.97
CA LEU A 67 18.30 5.64 33.88
C LEU A 67 17.12 6.41 33.25
N LYS A 68 16.95 7.70 33.59
CA LYS A 68 15.97 8.59 32.95
C LYS A 68 16.21 8.73 31.45
N THR A 69 17.45 8.94 31.04
CA THR A 69 17.82 9.08 29.63
C THR A 69 17.54 7.80 28.86
N VAL A 70 17.88 6.64 29.42
CA VAL A 70 17.65 5.33 28.80
C VAL A 70 16.15 5.08 28.59
N VAL A 71 15.32 5.24 29.63
CA VAL A 71 13.87 5.03 29.49
C VAL A 71 13.23 6.04 28.54
N SER A 72 13.65 7.32 28.57
CA SER A 72 13.10 8.35 27.69
C SER A 72 13.43 8.07 26.21
N ASN A 73 14.68 7.71 25.91
CA ASN A 73 15.13 7.36 24.57
C ASN A 73 14.43 6.10 24.05
N PHE A 74 14.27 5.09 24.92
CA PHE A 74 13.51 3.89 24.59
C PHE A 74 12.07 4.24 24.20
N CYS A 75 11.38 5.06 25.01
CA CYS A 75 10.02 5.51 24.71
C CYS A 75 9.94 6.26 23.37
N ILE A 76 10.92 7.12 23.05
CA ILE A 76 10.98 7.82 21.74
C ILE A 76 11.13 6.81 20.60
N SER A 77 12.01 5.82 20.76
CA SER A 77 12.22 4.76 19.75
C SER A 77 10.94 3.96 19.51
N MET A 78 10.20 3.63 20.58
CA MET A 78 8.91 2.96 20.51
C MET A 78 7.87 3.79 19.77
N LEU A 79 7.74 5.09 20.07
CA LEU A 79 6.86 5.98 19.32
C LEU A 79 7.23 6.07 17.84
N ARG A 80 8.54 6.14 17.51
CA ARG A 80 9.01 6.12 16.11
C ARG A 80 8.66 4.80 15.42
N LYS A 81 8.73 3.66 16.12
CA LYS A 81 8.33 2.35 15.59
C LYS A 81 6.83 2.28 15.35
N LYS A 82 6.01 2.79 16.29
CA LYS A 82 4.55 2.89 16.17
C LYS A 82 4.15 3.77 14.99
N ASN A 83 4.77 4.94 14.84
CA ASN A 83 4.49 5.87 13.73
C ASN A 83 4.98 5.37 12.36
N ARG A 84 6.04 4.54 12.32
CA ARG A 84 6.54 3.94 11.06
C ARG A 84 5.67 2.80 10.55
N LYS A 85 5.01 2.06 11.45
CA LYS A 85 3.96 1.13 11.04
C LYS A 85 2.79 2.01 10.58
N LYS A 86 2.45 1.99 9.28
CA LYS A 86 1.21 2.61 8.80
C LYS A 86 0.12 2.25 9.80
N ALA A 87 -0.50 3.25 10.42
CA ALA A 87 -1.54 3.02 11.42
C ALA A 87 -2.62 2.17 10.74
N ILE A 88 -2.62 0.87 11.01
CA ILE A 88 -3.74 0.01 10.68
C ILE A 88 -4.79 0.43 11.71
N HIS A 89 -5.53 1.48 11.38
CA HIS A 89 -6.71 1.82 12.14
C HIS A 89 -7.66 0.64 11.97
N PHE A 90 -7.86 -0.10 13.06
CA PHE A 90 -8.98 -1.03 13.16
C PHE A 90 -10.25 -0.17 13.21
N VAL A 91 -10.76 0.15 12.04
CA VAL A 91 -12.03 0.84 11.87
C VAL A 91 -13.12 -0.22 12.00
N SER A 92 -14.15 0.04 12.81
CA SER A 92 -15.28 -0.89 12.93
C SER A 92 -15.91 -1.15 11.57
N GLU A 93 -16.46 -2.35 11.37
CA GLU A 93 -17.06 -2.75 10.10
C GLU A 93 -18.13 -1.76 9.63
N GLU A 94 -18.94 -1.25 10.56
CA GLU A 94 -19.94 -0.20 10.32
C GLU A 94 -19.36 1.07 9.68
N LYS A 95 -18.18 1.51 10.12
CA LYS A 95 -17.50 2.72 9.61
C LYS A 95 -16.69 2.48 8.34
N THR A 96 -16.41 1.22 7.99
CA THR A 96 -15.70 0.86 6.74
C THR A 96 -16.63 0.52 5.60
N THR A 97 -17.94 0.35 5.82
CA THR A 97 -18.95 0.09 4.77
C THR A 97 -18.84 1.07 3.59
N PHE A 98 -18.81 2.38 3.87
CA PHE A 98 -18.72 3.44 2.86
C PHE A 98 -17.39 3.43 2.08
N VAL A 99 -16.28 3.14 2.76
CA VAL A 99 -14.97 3.06 2.12
C VAL A 99 -14.88 1.78 1.28
N ARG A 100 -15.38 0.66 1.81
CA ARG A 100 -15.47 -0.61 1.09
C ARG A 100 -16.38 -0.53 -0.13
N SER A 101 -17.46 0.25 -0.12
CA SER A 101 -18.28 0.47 -1.32
C SER A 101 -17.59 1.31 -2.40
N ILE A 102 -16.59 2.12 -2.04
CA ILE A 102 -15.79 2.89 -2.99
C ILE A 102 -14.66 2.04 -3.60
N PHE A 103 -14.12 1.09 -2.83
CA PHE A 103 -13.04 0.19 -3.25
C PHE A 103 -13.51 -1.22 -3.62
N SER A 104 -14.80 -1.51 -3.51
CA SER A 104 -15.39 -2.75 -3.99
C SER A 104 -15.34 -2.72 -5.50
N ASP A 105 -14.61 -3.68 -6.06
CA ASP A 105 -14.63 -3.95 -7.49
C ASP A 105 -16.04 -4.45 -7.84
N ASP A 106 -16.84 -3.57 -8.44
CA ASP A 106 -18.20 -3.85 -8.93
C ASP A 106 -18.18 -4.88 -10.09
N SER A 107 -17.00 -5.35 -10.52
CA SER A 107 -16.78 -6.30 -11.62
C SER A 107 -17.42 -7.67 -11.42
N TYR A 108 -17.79 -8.04 -10.19
CA TYR A 108 -18.45 -9.32 -9.87
C TYR A 108 -19.89 -9.17 -9.34
N ALA A 109 -20.53 -8.01 -9.54
CA ALA A 109 -21.97 -7.89 -9.30
C ALA A 109 -22.76 -8.67 -10.39
N THR A 110 -22.73 -9.99 -10.32
CA THR A 110 -23.45 -10.92 -11.21
C THR A 110 -24.98 -10.77 -11.15
N ASP A 111 -25.50 -9.96 -10.23
CA ASP A 111 -26.93 -9.70 -10.04
C ASP A 111 -27.43 -8.37 -10.62
N ARG A 112 -26.59 -7.58 -11.30
CA ARG A 112 -27.12 -6.50 -12.14
C ARG A 112 -27.66 -7.11 -13.44
N GLN A 113 -28.97 -7.36 -13.47
CA GLN A 113 -29.74 -7.57 -14.70
C GLN A 113 -29.83 -6.28 -15.55
N MET A 114 -28.71 -5.62 -15.81
CA MET A 114 -28.53 -4.81 -17.00
C MET A 114 -27.56 -5.59 -17.84
N GLY A 115 -28.07 -6.28 -18.87
CA GLY A 115 -27.28 -7.15 -19.73
C GLY A 115 -25.97 -6.47 -20.10
N GLU A 116 -24.85 -7.13 -19.83
CA GLU A 116 -23.53 -6.56 -20.07
C GLU A 116 -23.53 -5.90 -21.46
N PRO A 117 -23.18 -4.61 -21.53
CA PRO A 117 -23.17 -3.92 -22.80
C PRO A 117 -22.23 -4.69 -23.73
N ASN A 118 -22.73 -5.09 -24.91
CA ASN A 118 -22.01 -6.02 -25.78
C ASN A 118 -20.90 -5.28 -26.55
N TYR A 119 -19.90 -4.79 -25.82
CA TYR A 119 -18.71 -4.13 -26.33
C TYR A 119 -17.97 -5.00 -27.33
N PHE A 120 -18.09 -6.32 -27.19
CA PHE A 120 -17.50 -7.28 -28.09
C PHE A 120 -18.08 -7.17 -29.50
N ASP A 121 -19.41 -7.13 -29.64
CA ASP A 121 -20.07 -7.03 -30.95
C ASP A 121 -19.84 -5.67 -31.60
N ALA A 122 -19.91 -4.56 -30.85
CA ALA A 122 -19.59 -3.24 -31.40
C ALA A 122 -18.13 -3.13 -31.87
N MET A 123 -17.18 -3.71 -31.11
CA MET A 123 -15.78 -3.74 -31.50
C MET A 123 -15.54 -4.65 -32.70
N SER A 124 -16.26 -5.78 -32.77
CA SER A 124 -16.22 -6.72 -33.90
C SER A 124 -16.74 -6.06 -35.18
N ASP A 125 -17.87 -5.35 -35.12
CA ASP A 125 -18.42 -4.58 -36.25
C ASP A 125 -17.42 -3.51 -36.71
N LEU A 126 -16.92 -2.67 -35.79
CA LEU A 126 -15.99 -1.58 -36.13
C LEU A 126 -14.68 -2.10 -36.75
N LEU A 127 -14.07 -3.12 -36.15
CA LEU A 127 -12.82 -3.68 -36.66
C LEU A 127 -13.02 -4.56 -37.90
N GLY A 128 -14.22 -5.09 -38.12
CA GLY A 128 -14.59 -5.86 -39.31
C GLY A 128 -14.50 -5.07 -40.62
N HIS A 129 -14.58 -3.74 -40.54
CA HIS A 129 -14.41 -2.84 -41.69
C HIS A 129 -12.94 -2.72 -42.16
N LEU A 130 -11.98 -3.22 -41.36
CA LEU A 130 -10.55 -3.19 -41.59
C LEU A 130 -9.99 -4.56 -41.95
N SER A 131 -8.80 -4.58 -42.58
CA SER A 131 -8.07 -5.83 -42.76
C SER A 131 -7.59 -6.37 -41.40
N LYS A 132 -7.36 -7.68 -41.28
CA LYS A 132 -6.84 -8.30 -40.04
C LYS A 132 -5.55 -7.61 -39.55
N ARG A 133 -4.69 -7.22 -40.48
CA ARG A 133 -3.42 -6.53 -40.20
C ARG A 133 -3.64 -5.10 -39.69
N ASP A 134 -4.57 -4.37 -40.28
CA ASP A 134 -4.93 -3.01 -39.84
C ASP A 134 -5.63 -3.01 -38.48
N ALA A 135 -6.54 -3.96 -38.25
CA ALA A 135 -7.18 -4.14 -36.94
C ALA A 135 -6.16 -4.47 -35.86
N LEU A 136 -5.12 -5.25 -36.19
CA LEU A 136 -4.04 -5.57 -35.25
C LEU A 136 -3.24 -4.32 -34.85
N ILE A 137 -2.98 -3.39 -35.78
CA ILE A 137 -2.32 -2.11 -35.46
C ILE A 137 -3.12 -1.35 -34.38
N LEU A 138 -4.45 -1.28 -34.53
CA LEU A 138 -5.32 -0.60 -33.56
C LEU A 138 -5.36 -1.33 -32.21
N LYS A 139 -5.47 -2.67 -32.22
CA LYS A 139 -5.39 -3.47 -30.98
C LYS A 139 -4.05 -3.26 -30.27
N MET A 140 -2.94 -3.27 -31.00
CA MET A 140 -1.62 -3.02 -30.42
C MET A 140 -1.50 -1.64 -29.80
N LYS A 141 -2.07 -0.61 -30.42
CA LYS A 141 -2.01 0.76 -29.91
C LYS A 141 -2.91 0.96 -28.68
N TYR A 142 -4.17 0.58 -28.77
CA TYR A 142 -5.20 0.97 -27.80
C TYR A 142 -5.51 -0.09 -26.76
N TYR A 143 -5.45 -1.37 -27.14
CA TYR A 143 -5.74 -2.47 -26.21
C TYR A 143 -4.47 -2.95 -25.49
N TYR A 144 -3.36 -3.14 -26.22
CA TYR A 144 -2.09 -3.61 -25.65
C TYR A 144 -1.13 -2.48 -25.23
N GLY A 145 -1.50 -1.21 -25.43
CA GLY A 145 -0.71 -0.04 -25.00
C GLY A 145 0.70 0.05 -25.60
N ARG A 146 0.96 -0.54 -26.78
CA ARG A 146 2.29 -0.55 -27.40
C ARG A 146 2.62 0.80 -28.03
N SER A 147 3.89 1.20 -27.95
CA SER A 147 4.37 2.42 -28.61
C SER A 147 4.38 2.27 -30.13
N SER A 148 4.20 3.40 -30.85
CA SER A 148 4.18 3.41 -32.32
C SER A 148 5.49 2.86 -32.92
N ALA A 149 6.63 3.10 -32.26
CA ALA A 149 7.92 2.51 -32.63
C ALA A 149 7.98 0.99 -32.43
N SER A 150 7.33 0.45 -31.38
CA SER A 150 7.24 -1.00 -31.16
C SER A 150 6.36 -1.67 -32.21
N ILE A 151 5.23 -1.04 -32.56
CA ILE A 151 4.30 -1.53 -33.58
C ILE A 151 4.99 -1.52 -34.95
N SER A 152 5.71 -0.44 -35.26
CA SER A 152 6.44 -0.29 -36.52
C SER A 152 7.45 -1.41 -36.72
N ARG A 153 8.25 -1.73 -35.69
CA ARG A 153 9.21 -2.84 -35.73
C ARG A 153 8.55 -4.21 -35.84
N LEU A 154 7.52 -4.48 -35.04
CA LEU A 154 6.90 -5.81 -35.00
C LEU A 154 6.14 -6.13 -36.29
N LEU A 155 5.43 -5.15 -36.83
CA LEU A 155 4.61 -5.35 -38.02
C LEU A 155 5.33 -4.94 -39.30
N ASN A 156 6.54 -4.37 -39.24
CA ASN A 156 7.22 -3.80 -40.40
C ASN A 156 6.34 -2.78 -41.15
N VAL A 157 5.84 -1.78 -40.41
CA VAL A 157 4.97 -0.71 -40.93
C VAL A 157 5.60 0.65 -40.61
N ALA A 158 5.85 1.45 -41.64
CA ALA A 158 6.33 2.82 -41.47
C ALA A 158 5.18 3.77 -41.08
N HIS A 159 5.50 4.87 -40.37
CA HIS A 159 4.55 5.93 -40.02
C HIS A 159 3.24 5.41 -39.40
N VAL A 160 3.35 4.67 -38.30
CA VAL A 160 2.22 4.01 -37.63
C VAL A 160 1.13 5.01 -37.22
N ASP A 161 1.47 6.19 -36.72
CA ASP A 161 0.45 7.18 -36.29
C ASP A 161 -0.34 7.75 -37.48
N VAL A 162 0.32 7.97 -38.63
CA VAL A 162 -0.35 8.36 -39.89
C VAL A 162 -1.27 7.24 -40.37
N THR A 163 -0.79 6.00 -40.29
CA THR A 163 -1.58 4.81 -40.64
C THR A 163 -2.83 4.73 -39.76
N ILE A 164 -2.69 4.89 -38.45
CA ILE A 164 -3.82 4.90 -37.50
C ILE A 164 -4.83 5.99 -37.87
N GLY A 165 -4.39 7.20 -38.21
CA GLY A 165 -5.26 8.28 -38.67
C GLY A 165 -6.09 7.88 -39.89
N ARG A 166 -5.45 7.27 -40.90
CA ARG A 166 -6.12 6.76 -42.10
C ARG A 166 -7.08 5.60 -41.79
N LEU A 167 -6.73 4.72 -40.86
CA LEU A 167 -7.60 3.62 -40.43
C LEU A 167 -8.87 4.12 -39.77
N LYS A 168 -8.77 5.14 -38.90
CA LYS A 168 -9.95 5.78 -38.29
C LYS A 168 -10.86 6.40 -39.35
N GLN A 169 -10.31 7.14 -40.31
CA GLN A 169 -11.09 7.71 -41.42
C GLN A 169 -11.78 6.62 -42.25
N ARG A 170 -11.10 5.48 -42.47
CA ARG A 170 -11.67 4.34 -43.20
C ARG A 170 -12.80 3.67 -42.44
N ILE A 171 -12.67 3.52 -41.12
CA ILE A 171 -13.76 3.03 -40.26
C ILE A 171 -14.96 3.97 -40.42
N LEU A 172 -14.79 5.28 -40.18
CA LEU A 172 -15.88 6.26 -40.28
C LEU A 172 -16.58 6.23 -41.64
N LYS A 173 -15.81 6.21 -42.74
CA LYS A 173 -16.36 6.18 -44.10
C LYS A 173 -17.16 4.90 -44.38
N LYS A 174 -16.69 3.75 -43.90
CA LYS A 174 -17.35 2.47 -44.16
C LYS A 174 -18.50 2.18 -43.21
N SER A 175 -18.41 2.64 -41.96
CA SER A 175 -19.46 2.47 -40.97
C SER A 175 -20.63 3.44 -41.20
N GLY A 176 -20.44 4.50 -41.98
CA GLY A 176 -21.44 5.53 -42.24
C GLY A 176 -21.72 6.41 -41.01
N ILE A 177 -20.76 6.48 -40.08
CA ILE A 177 -20.91 7.15 -38.78
C ILE A 177 -20.16 8.47 -38.85
N THR A 178 -20.89 9.56 -38.68
CA THR A 178 -20.39 10.93 -38.85
C THR A 178 -19.99 11.54 -37.51
N ASN A 179 -20.60 11.12 -36.41
CA ASN A 179 -20.34 11.60 -35.06
C ASN A 179 -20.39 10.47 -34.00
N LEU A 180 -19.73 10.67 -32.87
CA LEU A 180 -19.76 9.77 -31.71
C LEU A 180 -21.20 9.54 -31.23
N ASP A 181 -22.05 10.57 -31.28
CA ASP A 181 -23.46 10.44 -30.88
C ASP A 181 -24.23 9.46 -31.79
N GLU A 182 -23.96 9.42 -33.10
CA GLU A 182 -24.57 8.44 -34.02
C GLU A 182 -24.09 7.01 -33.73
N LEU A 183 -22.83 6.85 -33.29
CA LEU A 183 -22.31 5.56 -32.83
C LEU A 183 -23.06 5.09 -31.58
N LEU A 184 -23.28 5.99 -30.61
CA LEU A 184 -24.01 5.70 -29.38
C LEU A 184 -25.49 5.40 -29.66
N LEU A 185 -26.09 6.04 -30.67
CA LEU A 185 -27.46 5.74 -31.11
C LEU A 185 -27.59 4.39 -31.84
N LYS A 186 -26.52 3.91 -32.51
CA LYS A 186 -26.50 2.62 -33.21
C LYS A 186 -26.48 1.42 -32.25
N TYR A 187 -25.99 1.62 -31.03
CA TYR A 187 -25.89 0.57 -30.02
C TYR A 187 -26.74 0.95 -28.81
N ASP A 188 -27.92 0.35 -28.68
CA ASP A 188 -28.91 0.69 -27.65
C ASP A 188 -28.37 0.63 -26.20
N TRP A 189 -27.28 -0.10 -25.97
CA TRP A 189 -26.63 -0.26 -24.67
C TRP A 189 -25.52 0.77 -24.36
N LEU A 190 -25.19 1.66 -25.31
CA LEU A 190 -24.24 2.77 -25.13
C LEU A 190 -24.90 4.05 -24.60
N ARG A 191 -26.22 4.04 -24.39
CA ARG A 191 -27.01 5.13 -23.77
C ARG A 191 -27.03 5.03 -22.24
#